data_AF-A0A9W4SPI4-F1
#
_entry.id   AF-A0A9W4SPI4-F1
#
_cell.length_a   1.000
_cell.length_b   1.000
_cell.length_c   1.000
_cell.angle_alpha   90.00
_cell.angle_beta   90.00
_cell.angle_gamma   90.00
#
_symmetry.space_group_name_H-M   'P 1'
#
loop_
_entity.id
_entity.type
_entity.pdbx_description
1 polymer ?
#
loop_
_entity_poly.entity_id
_entity_poly.type
_entity_poly.pdbx_seq_one_letter_code
_entity_poly.pdbx_strand_id
1 'polypeptide(L)'
;MDCTDKVLKLIAELYLNLKYLNISALHGSFGSENDIEFSEISIYNVIYSCPRFQQLDLSYCVITDITIEEIARSCLNLKYLYLEKCYNISEEAVD
;
A
#
# COMPACT_ATOMS: atom_id res chain seq x y z
N MET A 1 -15.73 3.40 -0.27
CA MET A 1 -14.88 2.48 -1.05
C MET A 1 -15.05 2.86 -2.50
N ASP A 2 -14.09 3.63 -2.99
CA ASP A 2 -14.08 4.13 -4.37
C ASP A 2 -13.87 2.97 -5.35
N CYS A 3 -14.05 3.19 -6.64
CA CYS A 3 -13.86 2.21 -7.70
C CYS A 3 -12.45 1.59 -7.63
N THR A 4 -11.44 2.39 -7.32
CA THR A 4 -10.03 1.99 -7.16
C THR A 4 -9.83 1.01 -6.01
N ASP A 5 -10.41 1.27 -4.83
CA ASP A 5 -10.37 0.35 -3.69
C ASP A 5 -11.00 -1.02 -4.04
N LYS A 6 -12.11 -1.02 -4.79
CA LYS A 6 -12.81 -2.26 -5.19
C LYS A 6 -11.93 -3.13 -6.09
N VAL A 7 -11.21 -2.52 -7.02
CA VAL A 7 -10.26 -3.23 -7.89
C VAL A 7 -9.16 -3.86 -7.04
N LEU A 8 -8.61 -3.13 -6.08
CA LEU A 8 -7.53 -3.65 -5.24
C LEU A 8 -7.99 -4.82 -4.36
N LYS A 9 -9.21 -4.74 -3.81
CA LYS A 9 -9.83 -5.84 -3.08
C LYS A 9 -10.00 -7.09 -3.95
N LEU A 10 -10.49 -6.94 -5.18
CA LEU A 10 -10.62 -8.06 -6.11
C LEU A 10 -9.26 -8.68 -6.45
N ILE A 11 -8.21 -7.86 -6.61
CA ILE A 11 -6.85 -8.37 -6.83
C ILE A 11 -6.39 -9.21 -5.63
N ALA A 12 -6.60 -8.73 -4.40
CA ALA A 12 -6.25 -9.45 -3.19
C ALA A 12 -6.98 -10.80 -3.06
N GLU A 13 -8.26 -10.86 -3.46
CA GLU A 13 -9.08 -12.07 -3.41
C GLU A 13 -8.72 -13.09 -4.51
N LEU A 14 -8.33 -12.63 -5.70
CA LEU A 14 -8.08 -13.50 -6.85
C LEU A 14 -6.62 -13.97 -6.96
N TYR A 15 -5.67 -13.19 -6.46
CA TYR A 15 -4.24 -13.43 -6.65
C TYR A 15 -3.49 -13.64 -5.33
N LEU A 16 -3.87 -14.68 -4.57
CA LEU A 16 -3.28 -15.02 -3.27
C LEU A 16 -1.75 -15.26 -3.27
N ASN A 17 -1.16 -15.50 -4.45
CA ASN A 17 0.28 -15.70 -4.64
C ASN A 17 1.01 -14.46 -5.16
N LEU A 18 0.41 -13.27 -5.04
CA LEU A 18 1.05 -12.02 -5.45
C LEU A 18 2.37 -11.82 -4.69
N LYS A 19 3.42 -11.53 -5.45
CA LYS A 19 4.78 -11.27 -4.93
C LYS A 19 5.17 -9.80 -5.06
N TYR A 20 4.59 -9.12 -6.03
CA TYR A 20 4.95 -7.79 -6.45
C TYR A 20 3.67 -7.01 -6.66
N LEU A 21 3.54 -5.87 -5.99
CA LEU A 21 2.48 -4.92 -6.25
C LEU A 21 3.03 -3.51 -6.18
N ASN A 22 2.63 -2.72 -7.15
CA ASN A 22 2.82 -1.29 -7.13
C ASN A 22 1.43 -0.67 -7.14
N ILE A 23 1.14 0.09 -6.08
CA ILE A 23 -0.02 0.96 -5.97
C ILE A 23 0.40 2.39 -5.68
N SER A 24 1.62 2.76 -6.10
CA SER A 24 2.14 4.11 -5.92
C SER A 24 1.12 5.09 -6.50
N ALA A 25 0.67 6.03 -5.69
CA ALA A 25 -0.27 7.02 -6.17
C ALA A 25 0.47 7.99 -7.11
N LEU A 26 -0.14 8.38 -8.21
CA LEU A 26 0.37 9.52 -8.96
C LEU A 26 -0.26 10.77 -8.36
N HIS A 27 0.17 11.16 -7.16
CA HIS A 27 -0.13 12.49 -6.68
C HIS A 27 0.74 13.45 -7.51
N GLY A 28 0.16 13.98 -8.59
CA GLY A 28 0.73 15.16 -9.23
C GLY A 28 0.98 16.18 -8.13
N SER A 29 2.09 16.92 -8.18
CA SER A 29 2.52 17.80 -7.09
C SER A 29 1.53 18.94 -6.74
N PHE A 30 0.34 18.95 -7.34
CA PHE A 30 -0.79 19.83 -7.10
C PHE A 30 -2.06 19.00 -7.31
N GLY A 31 -2.80 18.71 -6.23
CA GLY A 31 -3.97 17.83 -6.21
C GLY A 31 -4.88 18.05 -7.41
N SER A 32 -4.79 17.16 -8.38
CA SER A 32 -5.68 17.15 -9.53
C SER A 32 -6.92 16.36 -9.12
N GLU A 33 -8.10 16.77 -9.60
CA GLU A 33 -9.37 16.06 -9.32
C GLU A 33 -9.40 14.60 -9.84
N ASN A 34 -8.30 14.08 -10.41
CA ASN A 34 -8.19 12.74 -10.97
C ASN A 34 -7.12 11.86 -10.28
N ASP A 35 -6.55 12.30 -9.15
CA ASP A 35 -5.52 11.52 -8.46
C ASP A 35 -6.14 10.22 -7.90
N ILE A 36 -5.52 9.09 -8.20
CA ILE A 36 -5.95 7.78 -7.69
C ILE A 36 -5.47 7.66 -6.25
N GLU A 37 -6.42 7.69 -5.31
CA GLU A 37 -6.16 7.44 -3.89
C GLU A 37 -6.64 6.02 -3.51
N PHE A 38 -5.80 5.30 -2.77
CA PHE A 38 -6.14 4.02 -2.15
C PHE A 38 -6.29 4.22 -0.66
N SER A 39 -7.41 3.76 -0.09
CA SER A 39 -7.61 3.79 1.36
C SER A 39 -6.68 2.80 2.08
N GLU A 40 -6.29 3.11 3.32
CA GLU A 40 -5.54 2.16 4.16
C GLU A 40 -6.30 0.83 4.32
N ILE A 41 -7.63 0.86 4.34
CA ILE A 41 -8.48 -0.35 4.37
C ILE A 41 -8.22 -1.25 3.15
N SER A 42 -8.06 -0.69 1.96
CA SER A 42 -7.79 -1.49 0.76
C SER A 42 -6.36 -2.01 0.73
N ILE A 43 -5.39 -1.26 1.28
CA ILE A 43 -4.02 -1.72 1.51
C ILE A 43 -4.00 -2.91 2.48
N TYR A 44 -4.73 -2.83 3.60
CA TYR A 44 -4.86 -3.90 4.59
C TYR A 44 -5.38 -5.20 3.98
N ASN A 45 -6.39 -5.11 3.10
CA ASN A 45 -6.89 -6.30 2.42
C ASN A 45 -5.81 -7.02 1.61
N VAL A 46 -4.90 -6.30 0.95
CA VAL A 46 -3.81 -6.90 0.18
C VAL A 46 -2.81 -7.58 1.10
N ILE A 47 -2.32 -6.88 2.12
CA ILE A 47 -1.23 -7.38 2.99
C ILE A 47 -1.67 -8.60 3.79
N TYR A 48 -2.95 -8.69 4.17
CA TYR A 48 -3.51 -9.85 4.86
C TYR A 48 -3.84 -11.01 3.92
N SER A 49 -4.17 -10.75 2.65
CA SER A 49 -4.54 -11.81 1.71
C SER A 49 -3.32 -12.44 1.01
N CYS A 50 -2.18 -11.75 0.96
CA CYS A 50 -1.02 -12.17 0.18
C CYS A 50 0.22 -12.44 1.06
N PRO A 51 0.33 -13.62 1.71
CA PRO A 51 1.41 -13.93 2.67
C PRO A 51 2.79 -14.08 2.02
N ARG A 52 2.86 -14.16 0.69
CA ARG A 52 4.10 -14.36 -0.09
C ARG A 52 4.63 -13.08 -0.72
N PHE A 53 4.14 -11.92 -0.29
CA PHE A 53 4.61 -10.64 -0.79
C PHE A 53 6.11 -10.47 -0.62
N GLN A 54 6.76 -9.94 -1.65
CA GLN A 54 8.20 -9.66 -1.65
C GLN A 54 8.50 -8.20 -1.95
N GLN A 55 7.65 -7.52 -2.75
CA GLN A 55 7.81 -6.10 -3.06
C GLN A 55 6.47 -5.39 -3.01
N LEU A 56 6.42 -4.30 -2.26
CA LEU A 56 5.28 -3.42 -2.14
C LEU A 56 5.74 -1.99 -2.36
N ASP A 57 5.12 -1.30 -3.32
CA ASP A 57 5.34 0.11 -3.57
C ASP A 57 4.08 0.90 -3.21
N LEU A 58 4.20 1.72 -2.16
CA LEU A 58 3.20 2.65 -1.62
C LEU A 58 3.65 4.10 -1.78
N SER A 59 4.62 4.36 -2.66
CA SER A 59 5.12 5.71 -2.87
C SER A 59 3.95 6.65 -3.20
N TYR A 60 4.00 7.87 -2.66
CA TYR A 60 3.00 8.93 -2.79
C TYR A 60 1.61 8.58 -2.20
N CYS A 61 1.45 7.43 -1.55
CA CYS A 61 0.21 7.11 -0.84
C CYS A 61 0.11 7.89 0.48
N VAL A 62 -1.13 8.22 0.86
CA VAL A 62 -1.45 8.81 2.16
C VAL A 62 -1.64 7.68 3.17
N ILE A 63 -0.56 7.29 3.85
CA ILE A 63 -0.54 6.23 4.85
C ILE A 63 0.07 6.72 6.16
N THR A 64 -0.26 6.03 7.25
CA THR A 64 0.19 6.34 8.61
C THR A 64 1.19 5.31 9.13
N ASP A 65 1.82 5.63 10.27
CA ASP A 65 2.69 4.72 11.03
C ASP A 65 2.00 3.37 11.32
N ILE A 66 0.68 3.39 11.58
CA ILE A 66 -0.13 2.19 11.80
C ILE A 66 -0.08 1.28 10.58
N THR A 67 -0.17 1.84 9.37
CA THR A 67 -0.06 1.05 8.14
C THR A 67 1.30 0.36 8.02
N ILE A 68 2.38 1.04 8.42
CA ILE A 68 3.73 0.47 8.40
C ILE A 68 3.86 -0.68 9.41
N GLU A 69 3.34 -0.51 10.63
CA GLU A 69 3.30 -1.59 11.63
C GLU A 69 2.53 -2.82 11.13
N GLU A 70 1.37 -2.62 10.49
CA GLU A 70 0.57 -3.72 9.94
C GLU A 70 1.31 -4.45 8.82
N ILE A 71 2.01 -3.73 7.94
CA ILE A 71 2.85 -4.31 6.88
C ILE A 71 3.96 -5.14 7.50
N ALA A 72 4.69 -4.59 8.48
CA ALA A 72 5.78 -5.27 9.16
C ALA A 72 5.31 -6.56 9.86
N ARG A 73 4.11 -6.55 10.44
CA ARG A 73 3.52 -7.69 11.13
C ARG A 73 3.02 -8.78 10.18
N SER A 74 2.49 -8.40 9.02
CA SER A 74 1.75 -9.30 8.13
C SER A 74 2.61 -9.85 7.00
N CYS A 75 3.44 -9.00 6.39
CA CYS A 75 4.22 -9.32 5.21
C CYS A 75 5.63 -9.82 5.58
N LEU A 76 5.71 -10.95 6.29
CA LEU A 76 6.99 -11.50 6.79
C LEU A 76 8.00 -11.91 5.70
N ASN A 77 7.56 -12.01 4.44
CA ASN A 77 8.42 -12.32 3.29
C ASN A 77 8.83 -11.08 2.48
N LEU A 78 8.41 -9.88 2.92
CA LEU A 78 8.67 -8.63 2.22
C LEU A 78 10.17 -8.34 2.23
N LYS A 79 10.70 -8.00 1.05
CA LYS A 79 12.11 -7.68 0.83
C LYS A 79 12.32 -6.22 0.47
N TYR A 80 11.32 -5.60 -0.16
CA TYR A 80 11.38 -4.23 -0.62
C TYR A 80 10.05 -3.54 -0.33
N LEU A 81 10.12 -2.42 0.40
CA LEU A 81 9.01 -1.52 0.64
C LEU A 81 9.43 -0.13 0.13
N TYR A 82 8.67 0.43 -0.79
CA TYR A 82 8.93 1.78 -1.33
C TYR A 82 7.88 2.75 -0.77
N LEU A 83 8.36 3.84 -0.16
CA LEU A 83 7.57 4.85 0.56
C LEU A 83 7.94 6.27 0.09
N GLU A 84 8.35 6.44 -1.17
CA GLU A 84 8.79 7.75 -1.65
C GLU A 84 7.65 8.77 -1.50
N LYS A 85 7.92 9.91 -0.86
CA LYS A 85 6.94 11.01 -0.68
C LYS A 85 5.65 10.60 0.05
N CYS A 86 5.74 9.66 0.99
CA CYS A 86 4.71 9.44 2.01
C CYS A 86 4.96 10.39 3.20
N TYR A 87 4.21 11.50 3.28
CA TYR A 87 4.47 12.57 4.24
C TYR A 87 3.88 12.37 5.65
N ASN A 88 3.02 11.37 5.83
CA ASN A 88 2.31 11.10 7.09
C ASN A 88 2.97 9.99 7.92
N ILE A 89 4.23 9.66 7.62
CA ILE A 89 5.02 8.63 8.32
C ILE A 89 6.09 9.31 9.15
N SER A 90 6.22 8.92 10.42
CA SER A 90 7.28 9.40 11.31
C SER A 90 8.62 8.69 11.03
N GLU A 91 9.72 9.33 11.42
CA GLU A 91 11.06 8.71 11.34
C GLU A 91 11.14 7.45 12.21
N GLU A 92 10.46 7.44 13.36
CA GLU A 92 10.40 6.29 14.27
C GLU A 92 9.71 5.07 13.66
N ALA A 93 8.74 5.27 12.76
CA ALA A 93 8.03 4.19 12.11
C ALA A 93 8.88 3.46 11.04
N VAL A 94 10.00 4.05 10.61
CA VAL A 94 10.89 3.49 9.58
C VAL A 94 12.27 3.09 10.11
N ASP A 95 12.54 3.29 11.40
CA ASP A 95 13.77 2.87 12.10
C ASP A 95 13.69 1.38 12.53
#